data_AF-A0A1Q6RQU0-F1
#
_entry.id   AF-A0A1Q6RQU0-F1
#
_cell.length_a   1.000
_cell.length_b   1.000
_cell.length_c   1.000
_cell.angle_alpha   90.00
_cell.angle_beta   90.00
_cell.angle_gamma   90.00
#
_symmetry.space_group_name_H-M   'P 1'
#
loop_
_entity.id
_entity.type
_entity.pdbx_description
1 polymer ?
#
loop_
_entity_poly.entity_id
_entity_poly.type
_entity_poly.pdbx_seq_one_letter_code
_entity_poly.pdbx_strand_id
1 'polypeptide(L)'
;MIDYKKAEQAKRLLDESGVDYVLAYVNEDGCAAGQVQGAVLKVADCIVALIKTVGESIRDKHGDKSAVAAVHDITMKALQLIYQDSKKE
;
A
#
# COMPACT_ATOMS: atom_id res chain seq x y z
N MET A 1 13.08 14.21 -8.37
CA MET A 1 12.89 12.87 -8.95
C MET A 1 13.62 11.89 -8.05
N ILE A 2 12.93 10.87 -7.53
CA ILE A 2 13.56 9.89 -6.62
C ILE A 2 14.55 9.08 -7.46
N ASP A 3 15.81 9.02 -7.00
CA ASP A 3 16.84 8.18 -7.60
C ASP A 3 16.49 6.71 -7.30
N TYR A 4 16.11 5.96 -8.33
CA TYR A 4 15.65 4.57 -8.22
C TYR A 4 16.67 3.65 -7.56
N LYS A 5 17.96 3.96 -7.73
CA LYS A 5 19.04 3.22 -7.07
C LYS A 5 18.96 3.38 -5.54
N LYS A 6 18.48 4.52 -5.04
CA LYS A 6 18.31 4.74 -3.60
C LYS A 6 17.11 3.99 -3.04
N ALA A 7 16.03 3.84 -3.80
CA ALA A 7 14.87 3.05 -3.38
C ALA A 7 15.23 1.55 -3.31
N GLU A 8 15.94 1.03 -4.31
CA GLU A 8 16.46 -0.35 -4.31
C GLU A 8 17.51 -0.57 -3.21
N GLN A 9 18.37 0.41 -2.92
CA GLN A 9 19.28 0.35 -1.78
C GLN A 9 18.53 0.35 -0.44
N ALA A 10 17.51 1.21 -0.28
CA ALA A 10 16.69 1.24 0.92
C ALA A 10 15.97 -0.09 1.14
N LYS A 11 15.43 -0.68 0.07
CA LYS A 11 14.87 -2.03 0.10
C LYS A 11 15.89 -3.05 0.63
N ARG A 12 17.09 -3.12 0.04
CA ARG A 12 18.13 -4.07 0.48
C ARG A 12 18.49 -3.89 1.95
N LEU A 13 18.66 -2.65 2.41
CA LEU A 13 18.98 -2.36 3.81
C LEU A 13 17.85 -2.78 4.75
N LEU A 14 16.59 -2.56 4.35
CA LEU A 14 15.42 -2.99 5.11
C LEU A 14 15.31 -4.52 5.16
N ASP A 15 15.55 -5.20 4.04
CA ASP A 15 15.59 -6.67 3.95
C ASP A 15 16.68 -7.25 4.88
N GLU A 16 17.89 -6.69 4.83
CA GLU A 16 19.04 -7.10 5.65
C GLU A 16 18.82 -6.84 7.15
N SER A 17 18.07 -5.78 7.50
CA SER A 17 17.80 -5.43 8.89
C SER A 17 16.77 -6.35 9.58
N GLY A 18 16.00 -7.12 8.79
CA GLY A 18 14.96 -8.02 9.30
C GLY A 18 13.79 -7.33 9.98
N VAL A 19 13.66 -6.00 9.86
CA VAL A 19 12.55 -5.24 10.44
C VAL A 19 11.29 -5.37 9.60
N ASP A 20 10.13 -5.22 10.24
CA ASP A 20 8.88 -5.08 9.50
C ASP A 20 8.85 -3.71 8.80
N TYR A 21 8.53 -3.66 7.51
CA TYR A 21 8.50 -2.42 6.75
C TYR A 21 7.50 -2.43 5.60
N VAL A 22 7.13 -1.21 5.17
CA VAL A 22 6.45 -0.96 3.90
C VAL A 22 7.23 0.07 3.11
N LEU A 23 7.55 -0.26 1.87
CA LEU A 23 8.21 0.63 0.92
C LEU A 23 7.23 0.91 -0.23
N ALA A 24 6.96 2.18 -0.51
CA ALA A 24 6.12 2.60 -1.62
C ALA A 24 6.77 3.78 -2.35
N TYR A 25 6.89 3.69 -3.67
CA TYR A 25 7.57 4.68 -4.50
C TYR A 25 7.04 4.65 -5.94
N VAL A 26 7.12 5.78 -6.65
CA VAL A 26 6.66 5.91 -8.06
C VAL A 26 7.85 5.89 -8.99
N ASN A 27 7.79 5.15 -10.09
CA ASN A 27 8.90 4.93 -11.00
C ASN A 27 9.10 5.98 -12.08
N GLU A 28 10.23 5.90 -12.77
CA GLU A 28 10.54 6.82 -13.87
C GLU A 28 9.47 6.74 -14.96
N ASP A 29 8.79 5.59 -15.09
CA ASP A 29 7.64 5.37 -15.97
C ASP A 29 6.30 5.82 -15.34
N GLY A 30 6.30 6.36 -14.13
CA GLY A 30 5.10 6.76 -13.39
C GLY A 30 4.33 5.61 -12.73
N CYS A 31 4.84 4.38 -12.77
CA CYS A 31 4.25 3.22 -12.12
C CYS A 31 4.52 3.23 -10.62
N ALA A 32 3.48 3.05 -9.79
CA ALA A 32 3.66 2.87 -8.35
C ALA A 32 4.15 1.45 -8.05
N ALA A 33 5.31 1.34 -7.39
CA ALA A 33 5.87 0.12 -6.86
C ALA A 33 5.70 0.09 -5.33
N GLY A 34 5.39 -1.09 -4.79
CA GLY A 34 5.18 -1.31 -3.37
C GLY A 34 5.76 -2.65 -2.90
N GLN A 35 6.38 -2.68 -1.73
CA GLN A 35 6.84 -3.90 -1.08
C GLN A 35 6.51 -3.85 0.41
N VAL A 36 6.15 -4.99 0.96
CA VAL A 36 5.89 -5.16 2.38
C VAL A 36 6.62 -6.40 2.87
N GLN A 37 7.29 -6.29 4.01
CA GLN A 37 7.90 -7.42 4.70
C GLN A 37 7.55 -7.34 6.17
N GLY A 38 7.16 -8.48 6.75
CA GLY A 38 6.91 -8.58 8.18
C GLY A 38 5.88 -9.62 8.58
N ALA A 39 5.61 -9.71 9.88
CA ALA A 39 4.54 -10.55 10.40
C ALA A 39 3.17 -10.08 9.89
N VAL A 40 2.31 -11.01 9.44
CA VAL A 40 1.01 -10.71 8.79
C VAL A 40 0.16 -9.69 9.55
N LEU A 41 0.09 -9.77 10.88
CA LEU A 41 -0.67 -8.83 11.70
C LEU A 41 -0.10 -7.41 11.66
N LYS A 42 1.22 -7.27 11.69
CA LYS A 42 1.89 -5.96 11.58
C LYS A 42 1.79 -5.39 10.17
N VAL A 43 1.82 -6.25 9.16
CA VAL A 43 1.57 -5.88 7.77
C VAL A 43 0.16 -5.32 7.60
N ALA A 44 -0.84 -5.93 8.25
CA ALA A 44 -2.21 -5.42 8.25
C ALA A 44 -2.29 -4.01 8.87
N ASP A 45 -1.62 -3.77 9.99
CA ASP A 45 -1.55 -2.43 10.60
C ASP A 45 -0.92 -1.39 9.65
N CYS A 46 0.13 -1.77 8.94
CA CYS A 46 0.74 -0.88 7.93
C CYS A 46 -0.20 -0.59 6.75
N ILE A 47 -0.97 -1.59 6.28
CA ILE A 47 -1.97 -1.40 5.23
C ILE A 47 -3.06 -0.43 5.70
N VAL A 48 -3.53 -0.57 6.93
CA VAL A 48 -4.52 0.36 7.53
C VAL A 48 -3.96 1.78 7.58
N ALA A 49 -2.70 1.96 7.98
CA ALA A 49 -2.06 3.27 8.01
C ALA A 49 -1.99 3.91 6.61
N LEU A 50 -1.65 3.14 5.57
CA LEU A 50 -1.66 3.62 4.19
C LEU A 50 -3.06 4.03 3.71
N ILE A 51 -4.07 3.20 3.96
CA ILE A 51 -5.47 3.50 3.62
C ILE A 51 -5.92 4.77 4.34
N LYS A 52 -5.55 4.96 5.61
CA LYS A 52 -5.80 6.19 6.36
C LYS A 52 -5.17 7.39 5.67
N THR A 53 -3.89 7.34 5.29
CA THR A 53 -3.21 8.45 4.60
C THR A 53 -3.88 8.80 3.27
N VAL A 54 -4.27 7.80 2.48
CA VAL A 54 -5.04 8.01 1.23
C VAL A 54 -6.39 8.66 1.52
N GLY A 55 -7.12 8.14 2.51
CA GLY A 55 -8.41 8.68 2.93
C GLY A 55 -8.31 10.13 3.40
N GLU A 56 -7.32 10.47 4.21
CA GLU A 56 -7.04 11.83 4.66
C GLU A 56 -6.74 12.75 3.48
N SER A 57 -5.85 12.35 2.55
CA SER A 57 -5.54 13.16 1.37
C SER A 57 -6.76 13.40 0.48
N ILE A 58 -7.69 12.45 0.36
CA ILE A 58 -8.92 12.61 -0.42
C ILE A 58 -9.91 13.49 0.34
N ARG A 59 -10.07 13.27 1.65
CA ARG A 59 -10.94 14.06 2.51
C ARG A 59 -10.57 15.54 2.43
N ASP A 60 -9.29 15.84 2.58
CA ASP A 60 -8.80 17.21 2.62
C ASP A 60 -9.02 17.96 1.29
N LYS A 61 -9.12 17.24 0.16
CA LYS A 61 -9.34 17.81 -1.18
C LYS A 61 -10.79 17.74 -1.68
N HIS A 62 -11.54 16.73 -1.25
CA HIS A 62 -12.81 16.31 -1.87
C HIS A 62 -13.92 15.98 -0.86
N GLY A 63 -13.66 16.17 0.43
CA GLY A 63 -14.61 15.97 1.53
C GLY A 63 -14.81 14.53 1.97
N ASP A 64 -15.49 14.37 3.11
CA ASP A 64 -15.66 13.09 3.81
C ASP A 64 -16.33 12.02 2.95
N LYS A 65 -17.36 12.39 2.18
CA LYS A 65 -18.10 11.44 1.33
C LYS A 65 -17.20 10.78 0.29
N SER A 66 -16.30 11.56 -0.32
CA SER A 66 -15.33 11.07 -1.31
C SER A 66 -14.28 10.17 -0.67
N ALA A 67 -13.82 10.52 0.54
CA ALA A 67 -12.88 9.71 1.29
C ALA A 67 -13.47 8.35 1.68
N VAL A 68 -14.71 8.33 2.19
CA VAL A 68 -15.42 7.09 2.52
C VAL A 68 -15.62 6.21 1.30
N ALA A 69 -16.04 6.78 0.17
CA ALA A 69 -16.21 6.03 -1.07
C ALA A 69 -14.90 5.39 -1.55
N ALA A 70 -13.78 6.13 -1.50
CA ALA A 70 -12.48 5.61 -1.89
C ALA A 70 -12.00 4.45 -1.00
N VAL A 71 -12.12 4.59 0.32
CA VAL A 71 -11.76 3.52 1.27
C VAL A 71 -12.65 2.29 1.10
N HIS A 72 -13.95 2.50 0.90
CA HIS A 72 -14.90 1.43 0.60
C HIS A 72 -14.50 0.67 -0.66
N ASP A 73 -14.19 1.38 -1.76
CA ASP A 73 -13.82 0.75 -3.03
C ASP A 73 -12.51 -0.05 -2.94
N ILE A 74 -11.52 0.45 -2.19
CA ILE A 74 -10.28 -0.30 -1.91
C ILE A 74 -10.61 -1.61 -1.20
N THR A 75 -11.44 -1.54 -0.16
CA THR A 75 -11.85 -2.71 0.64
C THR A 75 -12.61 -3.72 -0.20
N MET A 76 -13.57 -3.26 -1.00
CA MET A 76 -14.37 -4.13 -1.87
C MET A 76 -13.53 -4.79 -2.96
N LYS A 77 -12.55 -4.09 -3.54
CA LYS A 77 -11.60 -4.69 -4.49
C LYS A 77 -10.75 -5.78 -3.83
N ALA A 78 -10.26 -5.53 -2.62
CA ALA A 78 -9.51 -6.55 -1.88
C ALA A 78 -10.36 -7.79 -1.59
N LEU A 79 -11.60 -7.61 -1.16
CA LEU A 79 -12.55 -8.72 -0.96
C LEU A 79 -12.81 -9.49 -2.26
N GLN A 80 -13.03 -8.79 -3.38
CA GLN A 80 -13.25 -9.44 -4.67
C GLN A 80 -12.07 -10.34 -5.07
N LEU A 81 -10.83 -9.91 -4.86
CA LEU A 81 -9.65 -10.72 -5.18
C LEU A 81 -9.59 -12.01 -4.34
N ILE A 82 -9.87 -11.90 -3.04
CA ILE A 82 -9.94 -13.06 -2.13
C ILE A 82 -10.98 -14.09 -2.63
N TYR A 83 -12.17 -13.61 -3.04
CA TYR A 83 -13.26 -14.48 -3.48
C TYR A 83 -13.18 -14.91 -4.96
N GLN A 84 -12.35 -14.27 -5.77
CA GLN A 84 -12.06 -14.70 -7.14
C GLN A 84 -11.09 -15.88 -7.16
N ASP A 85 -10.12 -15.89 -6.25
CA ASP A 85 -9.23 -17.04 -6.09
C ASP A 85 -9.97 -18.27 -5.55
N SER A 86 -10.99 -18.09 -4.69
CA SER A 86 -11.82 -19.20 -4.18
C SER A 86 -12.81 -19.81 -5.19
N LYS A 87 -12.91 -19.27 -6.41
CA LYS A 87 -13.76 -19.83 -7.49
C LYS A 87 -12.96 -20.64 -8.52
N LYS A 88 -11.64 -20.75 -8.34
CA LYS A 88 -10.74 -21.54 -9.19
C LYS A 88 -10.32 -22.88 -8.57
N GLU A 89 -10.78 -23.19 -7.35
CA GLU A 89 -10.77 -24.53 -6.75
C GLU A 89 -12.12 -25.22 -6.98
#